data_AF-A0A7X8AKN2-F1
#
_entry.id   AF-A0A7X8AKN2-F1
#
_cell.length_a   1.000
_cell.length_b   1.000
_cell.length_c   1.000
_cell.angle_alpha   90.00
_cell.angle_beta   90.00
_cell.angle_gamma   90.00
#
_symmetry.space_group_name_H-M   'P 1'
#
loop_
_entity.id
_entity.type
_entity.pdbx_description
1 polymer ?
#
loop_
_entity_poly.entity_id
_entity_poly.type
_entity_poly.pdbx_seq_one_letter_code
_entity_poly.pdbx_strand_id
1 'polypeptide(L)'
;MAPQSIVRILLTLALAAAGLALAETDPPPVPPPAPDPSGRWTSETGELTLALAGDTLSFTYTAVFGPSAHICDGAGVAGLVTDGRYEFVDEQGTIAFFVTADGVRMETASGIASFCGANWPGDVFGRDKFQPLAPCRVTAEKTHFHVVGPLPPERRRGFVLRGDAVAVAPALHAGGEWVLARFRGARGATVGLLRKQDLACP
;
A
#
# COMPACT_ATOMS: atom_id res chain seq x y z
N MET A 1 -56.17 -20.05 58.40
CA MET A 1 -54.85 -19.88 59.05
C MET A 1 -53.81 -19.99 57.93
N ALA A 2 -52.92 -19.00 57.77
CA ALA A 2 -51.98 -18.93 56.64
C ALA A 2 -50.77 -19.88 56.86
N PRO A 3 -49.95 -20.20 55.83
CA PRO A 3 -48.96 -19.23 55.34
C PRO A 3 -48.74 -19.27 53.81
N GLN A 4 -49.40 -18.37 53.06
CA GLN A 4 -49.07 -18.11 51.64
C GLN A 4 -47.86 -17.15 51.45
N SER A 5 -47.27 -16.64 52.54
CA SER A 5 -46.27 -15.55 52.49
C SER A 5 -44.84 -15.98 52.16
N ILE A 6 -44.50 -17.27 52.26
CA ILE A 6 -43.11 -17.75 52.12
C ILE A 6 -42.67 -17.81 50.63
N VAL A 7 -43.57 -18.20 49.73
CA VAL A 7 -43.25 -18.43 48.30
C VAL A 7 -42.89 -17.12 47.58
N ARG A 8 -43.49 -15.99 47.96
CA ARG A 8 -43.23 -14.69 47.31
C ARG A 8 -41.87 -14.07 47.66
N ILE A 9 -41.27 -14.41 48.81
CA ILE A 9 -39.97 -13.87 49.23
C ILE A 9 -38.83 -14.59 48.52
N LEU A 10 -38.96 -15.90 48.28
CA LEU A 10 -37.96 -16.68 47.54
C LEU A 10 -37.89 -16.30 46.05
N LEU A 11 -39.02 -15.91 45.44
CA LEU A 11 -39.05 -15.52 44.03
C LEU A 11 -38.42 -14.14 43.75
N THR A 12 -38.38 -13.23 44.73
CA THR A 12 -37.74 -11.91 44.58
C THR A 12 -36.23 -11.94 44.82
N LEU A 13 -35.69 -12.87 45.62
CA LEU A 13 -34.23 -13.05 45.70
C LEU A 13 -33.62 -13.64 44.42
N ALA A 14 -34.36 -14.47 43.68
CA ALA A 14 -33.85 -15.10 42.46
C ALA A 14 -33.58 -14.12 41.30
N LEU A 15 -34.31 -13.00 41.22
CA LEU A 15 -34.11 -11.99 40.17
C LEU A 15 -33.00 -10.97 40.47
N ALA A 16 -32.47 -10.92 41.70
CA ALA A 16 -31.40 -10.00 42.08
C ALA A 16 -29.99 -10.52 41.73
N ALA A 17 -29.85 -11.80 41.34
CA ALA A 17 -28.57 -12.46 41.09
C ALA A 17 -28.20 -12.60 39.60
N ALA A 18 -28.96 -11.96 38.69
CA ALA A 18 -28.74 -12.02 37.24
C ALA A 18 -28.16 -10.74 36.61
N GLY A 19 -27.93 -9.70 37.42
CA GLY A 19 -27.17 -8.51 37.01
C GLY A 19 -25.74 -8.56 37.56
N LEU A 20 -24.80 -7.92 36.86
CA LEU A 20 -23.37 -7.82 37.23
C LEU A 20 -22.50 -9.07 36.95
N ALA A 21 -22.70 -9.70 35.80
CA ALA A 21 -21.68 -10.53 35.14
C ALA A 21 -21.59 -10.25 33.63
N LEU A 22 -21.79 -8.99 33.22
CA LEU A 22 -21.16 -8.52 31.98
C LEU A 22 -19.66 -8.47 32.28
N ALA A 23 -18.95 -9.51 31.88
CA ALA A 23 -17.51 -9.42 31.77
C ALA A 23 -17.21 -8.28 30.80
N GLU A 24 -16.49 -7.26 31.27
CA GLU A 24 -15.84 -6.30 30.38
C GLU A 24 -14.75 -7.07 29.63
N THR A 25 -15.14 -7.78 28.56
CA THR A 25 -14.19 -8.18 27.53
C THR A 25 -13.61 -6.89 27.00
N ASP A 26 -12.35 -6.63 27.34
CA ASP A 26 -11.58 -5.55 26.75
C ASP A 26 -11.79 -5.59 25.23
N PRO A 27 -12.11 -4.45 24.58
CA PRO A 27 -12.26 -4.42 23.14
C PRO A 27 -10.97 -4.97 22.52
N PRO A 28 -11.07 -5.86 21.51
CA PRO A 28 -9.90 -6.54 20.96
C PRO A 28 -8.86 -5.48 20.55
N PRO A 29 -7.58 -5.67 20.91
CA PRO A 29 -6.56 -4.65 20.70
C PRO A 29 -6.50 -4.27 19.22
N VAL A 30 -6.76 -2.99 18.93
CA VAL A 30 -6.72 -2.46 17.57
C VAL A 30 -5.29 -2.67 17.03
N PRO A 31 -5.12 -3.32 15.87
CA PRO A 31 -3.79 -3.50 15.28
C PRO A 31 -3.07 -2.16 15.10
N PRO A 32 -1.74 -2.11 15.26
CA PRO A 32 -0.99 -0.90 14.94
C PRO A 32 -1.13 -0.59 13.43
N PRO A 33 -1.26 0.69 13.04
CA PRO A 33 -1.42 1.07 11.64
C PRO A 33 -0.31 0.52 10.74
N ALA A 34 -0.64 0.15 9.51
CA ALA A 34 0.34 -0.32 8.54
C ALA A 34 1.46 0.72 8.29
N PRO A 35 2.73 0.29 8.18
CA PRO A 35 3.85 1.21 7.96
C PRO A 35 3.81 1.81 6.53
N ASP A 36 4.42 2.99 6.35
CA ASP A 36 4.65 3.57 5.01
C ASP A 36 5.50 2.61 4.15
N PRO A 37 4.95 2.04 3.06
CA PRO A 37 5.66 1.07 2.23
C PRO A 37 6.59 1.73 1.20
N SER A 38 6.70 3.06 1.20
CA SER A 38 7.35 3.78 0.09
C SER A 38 8.85 3.53 -0.01
N GLY A 39 9.26 2.94 -1.12
CA GLY A 39 10.63 2.53 -1.40
C GLY A 39 10.67 1.49 -2.52
N ARG A 40 11.86 0.92 -2.74
CA ARG A 40 12.09 -0.24 -3.59
C ARG A 40 12.14 -1.50 -2.74
N TRP A 41 11.54 -2.55 -3.27
CA TRP A 41 11.41 -3.86 -2.66
C TRP A 41 11.92 -4.89 -3.67
N THR A 42 12.67 -5.90 -3.20
CA THR A 42 13.27 -6.93 -4.08
C THR A 42 12.98 -8.31 -3.51
N SER A 43 12.44 -9.21 -4.34
CA SER A 43 12.21 -10.62 -4.01
C SER A 43 13.36 -11.47 -4.59
N GLU A 44 13.14 -12.77 -4.81
CA GLU A 44 14.04 -13.61 -5.62
C GLU A 44 13.72 -13.54 -7.12
N THR A 45 12.49 -13.19 -7.45
CA THR A 45 11.86 -13.23 -8.77
C THR A 45 11.78 -11.85 -9.43
N GLY A 46 11.75 -10.77 -8.65
CA GLY A 46 11.49 -9.45 -9.18
C GLY A 46 11.68 -8.29 -8.20
N GLU A 47 11.22 -7.13 -8.64
CA GLU A 47 11.31 -5.86 -7.94
C GLU A 47 9.98 -5.11 -7.99
N LEU A 48 9.66 -4.43 -6.90
CA LEU A 48 8.47 -3.61 -6.73
C LEU A 48 8.90 -2.24 -6.16
N THR A 49 8.61 -1.17 -6.87
CA THR A 49 8.78 0.20 -6.36
C THR A 49 7.42 0.75 -5.97
N LEU A 50 7.30 1.24 -4.73
CA LEU A 50 6.09 1.78 -4.14
C LEU A 50 6.27 3.24 -3.72
N ALA A 51 5.22 4.04 -3.85
CA ALA A 51 5.14 5.36 -3.24
C ALA A 51 3.70 5.71 -2.82
N LEU A 52 3.53 5.97 -1.52
CA LEU A 52 2.26 6.28 -0.86
C LEU A 52 2.01 7.79 -0.79
N ALA A 53 0.79 8.21 -1.14
CA ALA A 53 0.27 9.56 -0.95
C ALA A 53 -1.19 9.52 -0.46
N GLY A 54 -1.39 9.66 0.85
CA GLY A 54 -2.71 9.42 1.46
C GLY A 54 -3.16 7.99 1.22
N ASP A 55 -4.43 7.81 0.88
CA ASP A 55 -5.08 6.51 0.65
C ASP A 55 -4.76 5.91 -0.75
N THR A 56 -3.62 6.29 -1.34
CA THR A 56 -3.27 5.98 -2.73
C THR A 56 -1.82 5.52 -2.83
N LEU A 57 -1.63 4.29 -3.30
CA LEU A 57 -0.34 3.63 -3.47
C LEU A 57 0.00 3.54 -4.96
N SER A 58 0.91 4.39 -5.44
CA SER A 58 1.45 4.23 -6.80
C SER A 58 2.54 3.17 -6.81
N PHE A 59 2.56 2.32 -7.85
CA PHE A 59 3.50 1.22 -7.96
C PHE A 59 4.08 1.08 -9.37
N THR A 60 5.31 0.57 -9.44
CA THR A 60 5.89 -0.01 -10.66
C THR A 60 6.49 -1.35 -10.31
N TYR A 61 6.31 -2.37 -11.15
CA TYR A 61 6.71 -3.74 -10.87
C TYR A 61 7.45 -4.34 -12.08
N THR A 62 8.41 -5.23 -11.83
CA THR A 62 8.91 -6.17 -12.83
C THR A 62 9.39 -7.47 -12.17
N ALA A 63 9.23 -8.61 -12.85
CA ALA A 63 9.76 -9.89 -12.43
C ALA A 63 10.12 -10.77 -13.63
N VAL A 64 10.98 -11.75 -13.40
CA VAL A 64 11.34 -12.79 -14.36
C VAL A 64 10.68 -14.10 -13.93
N PHE A 65 9.99 -14.78 -14.85
CA PHE A 65 9.25 -16.01 -14.56
C PHE A 65 9.52 -17.13 -15.57
N GLY A 66 9.38 -18.37 -15.07
CA GLY A 66 9.49 -19.60 -15.85
C GLY A 66 10.92 -19.95 -16.30
N PRO A 67 11.13 -21.18 -16.81
CA PRO A 67 12.45 -21.65 -17.27
C PRO A 67 12.96 -20.91 -18.52
N SER A 68 12.09 -20.17 -19.21
CA SER A 68 12.40 -19.38 -20.40
C SER A 68 12.65 -17.89 -20.11
N ALA A 69 12.73 -17.50 -18.83
CA ALA A 69 13.02 -16.14 -18.38
C ALA A 69 12.11 -15.08 -19.02
N HIS A 70 10.80 -15.34 -19.05
CA HIS A 70 9.83 -14.35 -19.49
C HIS A 70 9.78 -13.18 -18.52
N ILE A 71 9.69 -11.95 -19.05
CA ILE A 71 9.56 -10.75 -18.23
C ILE A 71 8.07 -10.46 -18.02
N CYS A 72 7.73 -10.18 -16.78
CA CYS A 72 6.49 -9.54 -16.38
C CYS A 72 6.82 -8.12 -15.95
N ASP A 73 6.04 -7.12 -16.36
CA ASP A 73 6.21 -5.75 -15.89
C ASP A 73 4.90 -4.95 -15.94
N GLY A 74 4.89 -3.79 -15.28
CA GLY A 74 3.79 -2.84 -15.38
C GLY A 74 3.84 -1.77 -14.30
N ALA A 75 2.87 -0.86 -14.35
CA ALA A 75 2.73 0.23 -13.39
C ALA A 75 1.26 0.61 -13.20
N GLY A 76 0.93 1.16 -12.03
CA GLY A 76 -0.42 1.57 -11.73
C GLY A 76 -0.56 2.34 -10.42
N VAL A 77 -1.82 2.50 -10.01
CA VAL A 77 -2.22 3.25 -8.82
C VAL A 77 -3.30 2.47 -8.09
N ALA A 78 -2.96 1.92 -6.92
CA ALA A 78 -3.87 1.18 -6.06
C ALA A 78 -4.52 2.09 -5.00
N GLY A 79 -5.80 1.86 -4.69
CA GLY A 79 -6.54 2.57 -3.64
C GLY A 79 -6.58 1.77 -2.34
N LEU A 80 -6.55 2.45 -1.19
CA LEU A 80 -6.72 1.81 0.12
C LEU A 80 -8.14 1.22 0.26
N VAL A 81 -8.25 -0.03 0.70
CA VAL A 81 -9.52 -0.73 0.95
C VAL A 81 -9.75 -0.97 2.44
N THR A 82 -8.69 -1.35 3.15
CA THR A 82 -8.61 -1.41 4.62
C THR A 82 -7.14 -1.19 5.02
N ASP A 83 -6.85 -1.01 6.30
CA ASP A 83 -5.47 -0.78 6.75
C ASP A 83 -4.51 -1.87 6.23
N GLY A 84 -3.39 -1.42 5.67
CA GLY A 84 -2.42 -2.28 4.99
C GLY A 84 -2.85 -2.91 3.65
N ARG A 85 -4.13 -2.86 3.24
CA ARG A 85 -4.61 -3.47 1.97
C ARG A 85 -4.94 -2.40 0.93
N TYR A 86 -4.21 -2.43 -0.19
CA TYR A 86 -4.44 -1.56 -1.35
C TYR A 86 -4.81 -2.41 -2.57
N GLU A 87 -5.79 -1.98 -3.35
CA GLU A 87 -6.23 -2.70 -4.56
C GLU A 87 -6.06 -1.88 -5.84
N PHE A 88 -5.47 -2.51 -6.85
CA PHE A 88 -5.45 -2.05 -8.23
C PHE A 88 -6.45 -2.90 -9.03
N VAL A 89 -7.28 -2.24 -9.84
CA VAL A 89 -8.33 -2.88 -10.66
C VAL A 89 -8.15 -2.44 -12.12
N ASP A 90 -8.25 -3.39 -13.05
CA ASP A 90 -8.33 -3.12 -14.48
C ASP A 90 -9.37 -4.03 -15.17
N GLU A 91 -9.28 -4.17 -16.49
CA GLU A 91 -10.21 -4.96 -17.32
C GLU A 91 -10.07 -6.48 -17.12
N GLN A 92 -8.96 -6.98 -16.58
CA GLN A 92 -8.67 -8.41 -16.42
C GLN A 92 -8.94 -8.90 -14.99
N GLY A 93 -8.72 -8.05 -13.98
CA GLY A 93 -8.93 -8.42 -12.59
C GLY A 93 -8.51 -7.37 -11.58
N THR A 94 -8.22 -7.87 -10.37
CA THR A 94 -7.82 -7.07 -9.21
C THR A 94 -6.57 -7.67 -8.59
N ILE A 95 -5.58 -6.82 -8.31
CA ILE A 95 -4.40 -7.17 -7.52
C ILE A 95 -4.46 -6.43 -6.19
N ALA A 96 -4.22 -7.17 -5.11
CA ALA A 96 -4.11 -6.63 -3.77
C ALA A 96 -2.64 -6.60 -3.31
N PHE A 97 -2.23 -5.47 -2.76
CA PHE A 97 -0.99 -5.27 -2.02
C PHE A 97 -1.29 -5.28 -0.52
N PHE A 98 -0.64 -6.17 0.21
CA PHE A 98 -0.72 -6.26 1.67
C PHE A 98 0.58 -5.76 2.26
N VAL A 99 0.50 -4.71 3.06
CA VAL A 99 1.61 -4.03 3.71
C VAL A 99 1.58 -4.36 5.20
N THR A 100 2.63 -4.98 5.71
CA THR A 100 2.80 -5.27 7.14
C THR A 100 4.15 -4.72 7.63
N ALA A 101 4.46 -4.91 8.92
CA ALA A 101 5.80 -4.62 9.45
C ALA A 101 6.89 -5.48 8.77
N ASP A 102 6.55 -6.73 8.42
CA ASP A 102 7.49 -7.73 7.89
C ASP A 102 7.78 -7.57 6.39
N GLY A 103 6.90 -6.87 5.64
CA GLY A 103 7.11 -6.62 4.23
C GLY A 103 5.88 -6.25 3.44
N VAL A 104 5.95 -6.51 2.13
CA VAL A 104 4.83 -6.37 1.19
C VAL A 104 4.56 -7.70 0.51
N ARG A 105 3.28 -8.05 0.34
CA ARG A 105 2.83 -9.22 -0.42
C ARG A 105 1.88 -8.79 -1.51
N MET A 106 2.08 -9.28 -2.73
CA MET A 106 1.24 -8.99 -3.90
C MET A 106 0.52 -10.26 -4.35
N GLU A 107 -0.80 -10.24 -4.46
CA GLU A 107 -1.60 -11.38 -4.94
C GLU A 107 -2.79 -10.96 -5.81
N THR A 108 -3.30 -11.89 -6.61
CA THR A 108 -4.59 -11.75 -7.28
C THR A 108 -5.74 -11.79 -6.26
N ALA A 109 -6.54 -10.73 -6.20
CA ALA A 109 -7.74 -10.69 -5.36
C ALA A 109 -9.01 -11.14 -6.13
N SER A 110 -9.08 -10.87 -7.44
CA SER A 110 -10.17 -11.36 -8.31
C SER A 110 -9.77 -11.37 -9.78
N GLY A 111 -10.49 -12.11 -10.61
CA GLY A 111 -10.26 -12.17 -12.06
C GLY A 111 -8.95 -12.87 -12.43
N ILE A 112 -8.35 -12.45 -13.54
CA ILE A 112 -7.01 -12.86 -13.96
C ILE A 112 -6.05 -11.74 -13.55
N ALA A 113 -4.93 -12.09 -12.92
CA ALA A 113 -3.87 -11.12 -12.67
C ALA A 113 -3.26 -10.65 -13.98
N SER A 114 -3.49 -9.39 -14.31
CA SER A 114 -2.87 -8.62 -15.40
C SER A 114 -1.35 -8.51 -15.23
N PHE A 115 -0.83 -8.81 -14.03
CA PHE A 115 0.59 -8.88 -13.71
C PHE A 115 0.90 -10.33 -13.32
N CYS A 116 1.46 -11.05 -14.27
CA CYS A 116 1.98 -12.43 -14.28
C CYS A 116 2.79 -12.93 -13.06
N GLY A 117 3.11 -12.11 -12.05
CA GLY A 117 3.70 -12.56 -10.77
C GLY A 117 2.78 -12.44 -9.54
N ALA A 118 1.55 -11.92 -9.70
CA ALA A 118 0.52 -11.97 -8.67
C ALA A 118 -0.18 -13.35 -8.56
N ASN A 119 0.19 -14.29 -9.43
CA ASN A 119 0.06 -15.75 -9.28
C ASN A 119 1.40 -16.37 -9.71
N TRP A 120 1.99 -17.35 -9.05
CA TRP A 120 1.69 -18.02 -7.78
C TRP A 120 3.05 -18.46 -7.18
N PRO A 121 3.30 -18.31 -5.85
CA PRO A 121 2.36 -18.05 -4.76
C PRO A 121 1.99 -16.57 -4.53
N GLY A 122 2.32 -15.70 -5.48
CA GLY A 122 2.29 -14.24 -5.30
C GLY A 122 3.62 -13.77 -4.72
N ASP A 123 4.15 -12.67 -5.25
CA ASP A 123 5.45 -12.18 -4.81
C ASP A 123 5.41 -11.65 -3.37
N VAL A 124 6.31 -12.16 -2.54
CA VAL A 124 6.57 -11.70 -1.18
C VAL A 124 7.89 -10.93 -1.17
N PHE A 125 7.83 -9.71 -0.66
CA PHE A 125 8.96 -8.82 -0.51
C PHE A 125 9.25 -8.60 0.97
N GLY A 126 10.28 -9.29 1.47
CA GLY A 126 10.72 -9.14 2.86
C GLY A 126 11.32 -7.76 3.15
N ARG A 127 11.17 -7.31 4.40
CA ARG A 127 11.74 -6.05 4.89
C ARG A 127 13.28 -6.02 4.88
N ASP A 128 13.93 -7.18 4.85
CA ASP A 128 15.38 -7.35 4.74
C ASP A 128 15.95 -6.80 3.41
N LYS A 129 15.16 -6.82 2.33
CA LYS A 129 15.53 -6.32 0.99
C LYS A 129 14.87 -4.98 0.65
N PHE A 130 14.32 -4.27 1.64
CA PHE A 130 13.73 -2.95 1.47
C PHE A 130 14.79 -1.85 1.35
N GLN A 131 14.64 -0.98 0.37
CA GLN A 131 15.42 0.25 0.19
C GLN A 131 14.47 1.46 0.22
N PRO A 132 14.62 2.41 1.15
CA PRO A 132 13.76 3.59 1.19
C PRO A 132 13.97 4.48 -0.05
N LEU A 133 12.97 5.31 -0.38
CA LEU A 133 13.09 6.32 -1.44
C LEU A 133 14.31 7.23 -1.20
N ALA A 134 15.19 7.36 -2.19
CA ALA A 134 16.39 8.18 -2.13
C ALA A 134 16.06 9.68 -2.26
N PRO A 135 16.64 10.57 -1.45
CA PRO A 135 16.38 12.00 -1.53
C PRO A 135 17.10 12.63 -2.74
N CYS A 136 16.37 13.41 -3.54
CA CYS A 136 16.91 14.18 -4.66
C CYS A 136 16.42 15.63 -4.62
N ARG A 137 17.08 16.51 -5.38
CA ARG A 137 16.69 17.91 -5.57
C ARG A 137 16.25 18.17 -7.00
N VAL A 138 15.19 18.95 -7.17
CA VAL A 138 14.73 19.38 -8.49
C VAL A 138 15.68 20.44 -9.07
N THR A 139 16.15 20.25 -10.29
CA THR A 139 17.09 21.15 -10.99
C THR A 139 16.41 21.99 -12.07
N ALA A 140 15.36 21.46 -12.71
CA ALA A 140 14.49 22.21 -13.63
C ALA A 140 13.75 23.34 -12.91
N GLU A 141 13.49 24.46 -13.60
CA GLU A 141 12.69 25.59 -13.03
C GLU A 141 11.34 25.11 -12.50
N LYS A 142 10.70 24.24 -13.27
CA LYS A 142 9.43 23.59 -12.97
C LYS A 142 9.35 22.26 -13.72
N THR A 143 9.02 21.19 -13.03
CA THR A 143 8.71 19.90 -13.67
C THR A 143 7.40 19.32 -13.13
N HIS A 144 6.62 18.70 -14.01
CA HIS A 144 5.30 18.16 -13.71
C HIS A 144 5.40 16.68 -13.37
N PHE A 145 4.61 16.24 -12.39
CA PHE A 145 4.36 14.82 -12.20
C PHE A 145 3.59 14.25 -13.39
N HIS A 146 3.90 13.02 -13.77
CA HIS A 146 3.15 12.26 -14.77
C HIS A 146 2.44 11.07 -14.10
N VAL A 147 1.46 10.49 -14.80
CA VAL A 147 0.71 9.31 -14.35
C VAL A 147 1.65 8.11 -14.25
N VAL A 148 1.40 7.26 -13.25
CA VAL A 148 2.10 5.98 -13.05
C VAL A 148 1.22 4.92 -13.70
N GLY A 149 1.64 4.43 -14.87
CA GLY A 149 0.82 3.63 -15.78
C GLY A 149 1.50 3.49 -17.15
N PRO A 150 0.74 3.24 -18.24
CA PRO A 150 1.26 3.02 -19.58
C PRO A 150 2.14 4.16 -20.12
N LEU A 151 3.08 3.81 -21.00
CA LEU A 151 3.94 4.77 -21.70
C LEU A 151 3.34 5.21 -23.05
N PRO A 152 3.52 6.46 -23.49
CA PRO A 152 4.15 7.57 -22.75
C PRO A 152 3.24 8.10 -21.64
N PRO A 153 3.77 8.46 -20.46
CA PRO A 153 2.94 8.74 -19.30
C PRO A 153 2.28 10.11 -19.39
N GLU A 154 0.99 10.21 -19.06
CA GLU A 154 0.25 11.46 -19.15
C GLU A 154 0.69 12.51 -18.11
N ARG A 155 0.80 13.77 -18.51
CA ARG A 155 1.19 14.88 -17.62
C ARG A 155 0.06 15.29 -16.69
N ARG A 156 0.32 15.30 -15.37
CA ARG A 156 -0.62 15.74 -14.33
C ARG A 156 -0.50 17.23 -14.01
N ARG A 157 -1.50 17.77 -13.32
CA ARG A 157 -1.50 19.17 -12.86
C ARG A 157 -0.49 19.46 -11.76
N GLY A 158 -0.17 18.47 -10.91
CA GLY A 158 0.82 18.59 -9.85
C GLY A 158 2.23 18.78 -10.42
N PHE A 159 3.02 19.64 -9.78
CA PHE A 159 4.38 19.98 -10.18
C PHE A 159 5.24 20.28 -8.95
N VAL A 160 6.56 20.29 -9.18
CA VAL A 160 7.60 20.78 -8.26
C VAL A 160 8.47 21.81 -8.97
N LEU A 161 9.14 22.66 -8.20
CA LEU A 161 9.99 23.76 -8.66
C LEU A 161 11.46 23.51 -8.31
N ARG A 162 12.38 24.25 -8.93
CA ARG A 162 13.81 24.15 -8.62
C ARG A 162 14.06 24.27 -7.11
N GLY A 163 14.87 23.37 -6.58
CA GLY A 163 15.26 23.33 -5.16
C GLY A 163 14.35 22.49 -4.28
N ASP A 164 13.13 22.14 -4.73
CA ASP A 164 12.25 21.24 -4.00
C ASP A 164 12.94 19.90 -3.71
N ALA A 165 12.68 19.36 -2.52
CA ALA A 165 13.10 18.01 -2.14
C ALA A 165 12.04 17.00 -2.59
N VAL A 166 12.46 16.01 -3.37
CA VAL A 166 11.66 14.83 -3.68
C VAL A 166 12.38 13.58 -3.21
N ALA A 167 11.64 12.54 -2.84
CA ALA A 167 12.19 11.22 -2.57
C ALA A 167 11.81 10.29 -3.72
N VAL A 168 12.76 9.56 -4.31
CA VAL A 168 12.56 8.80 -5.55
C VAL A 168 13.08 7.36 -5.49
N ALA A 169 12.60 6.53 -6.39
CA ALA A 169 13.17 5.23 -6.70
C ALA A 169 12.95 4.89 -8.19
N PRO A 170 13.65 3.88 -8.76
CA PRO A 170 13.49 3.50 -10.15
C PRO A 170 12.03 3.17 -10.52
N ALA A 171 11.54 3.72 -11.63
CA ALA A 171 10.25 3.34 -12.19
C ALA A 171 10.45 2.18 -13.16
N LEU A 172 10.31 0.95 -12.65
CA LEU A 172 10.81 -0.28 -13.28
C LEU A 172 10.25 -0.51 -14.69
N HIS A 173 8.94 -0.30 -14.87
CA HIS A 173 8.25 -0.38 -16.16
C HIS A 173 8.49 0.84 -17.08
N ALA A 174 8.89 1.98 -16.54
CA ALA A 174 8.95 3.24 -17.30
C ALA A 174 10.30 3.47 -18.02
N GLY A 175 11.22 2.49 -17.97
CA GLY A 175 12.56 2.61 -18.52
C GLY A 175 13.46 3.62 -17.78
N GLY A 176 14.67 3.85 -18.31
CA GLY A 176 15.72 4.62 -17.61
C GLY A 176 15.51 6.15 -17.54
N GLU A 177 14.52 6.70 -18.26
CA GLU A 177 14.22 8.14 -18.29
C GLU A 177 13.45 8.60 -17.04
N TRP A 178 12.65 7.72 -16.43
CA TRP A 178 11.67 8.06 -15.41
C TRP A 178 12.01 7.49 -14.04
N VAL A 179 11.61 8.20 -12.99
CA VAL A 179 11.66 7.72 -11.60
C VAL A 179 10.30 7.88 -10.95
N LEU A 180 9.92 6.94 -10.08
CA LEU A 180 8.76 7.10 -9.22
C LEU A 180 9.17 8.05 -8.09
N ALA A 181 8.54 9.22 -8.06
CA ALA A 181 8.91 10.31 -7.16
C ALA A 181 7.76 10.66 -6.22
N ARG A 182 8.13 11.04 -5.00
CA ARG A 182 7.25 11.55 -3.95
C ARG A 182 7.73 12.91 -3.47
N PHE A 183 6.91 13.93 -3.65
CA PHE A 183 7.03 15.22 -2.98
C PHE A 183 6.18 15.22 -1.71
N ARG A 184 6.69 15.77 -0.60
CA ARG A 184 5.93 15.99 0.64
C ARG A 184 5.86 17.49 0.90
N GLY A 185 4.68 18.09 0.68
CA GLY A 185 4.42 19.49 0.97
C GLY A 185 3.58 19.68 2.23
N ALA A 186 3.40 20.92 2.67
CA ALA A 186 2.65 21.27 3.88
C ALA A 186 1.16 20.83 3.88
N ARG A 187 0.59 20.49 2.72
CA ARG A 187 -0.80 20.03 2.55
C ARG A 187 -0.93 18.53 2.21
N GLY A 188 0.15 17.76 2.31
CA GLY A 188 0.18 16.33 2.01
C GLY A 188 1.23 15.95 0.96
N ALA A 189 1.17 14.70 0.52
CA ALA A 189 2.11 14.16 -0.47
C ALA A 189 1.55 14.24 -1.90
N THR A 190 2.45 14.39 -2.88
CA THR A 190 2.16 14.14 -4.30
C THR A 190 3.13 13.09 -4.80
N VAL A 191 2.61 12.02 -5.39
CA VAL A 191 3.38 10.93 -5.97
C VAL A 191 3.08 10.86 -7.47
N GLY A 192 4.09 10.57 -8.28
CA GLY A 192 3.95 10.31 -9.72
C GLY A 192 5.30 10.07 -10.38
N LEU A 193 5.34 9.97 -11.70
CA LEU A 193 6.60 9.90 -12.44
C LEU A 193 7.22 11.30 -12.63
N LEU A 194 8.52 11.42 -12.41
CA LEU A 194 9.34 12.57 -12.81
C LEU A 194 10.47 12.12 -13.75
N ARG A 195 10.93 13.01 -14.64
CA ARG A 195 12.08 12.74 -15.50
C ARG A 195 13.35 12.79 -14.66
N LYS A 196 14.20 11.76 -14.79
CA LYS A 196 15.49 11.67 -14.08
C LYS A 196 16.42 12.86 -14.36
N GLN A 197 16.38 13.40 -15.59
CA GLN A 197 17.18 14.55 -16.01
C GLN A 197 16.82 15.87 -15.29
N ASP A 198 15.61 15.97 -14.73
CA ASP A 198 15.12 17.17 -14.02
C ASP A 198 15.55 17.17 -12.54
N LEU A 199 16.35 16.18 -12.12
CA LEU A 199 16.71 15.87 -10.73
C LEU A 199 18.23 15.73 -10.56
N ALA A 200 18.74 16.25 -9.45
CA ALA A 200 20.04 15.91 -8.89
C ALA A 200 19.82 14.90 -7.75
N CYS A 201 20.20 13.65 -8.00
CA CYS A 201 20.22 12.58 -7.02
C CYS A 201 21.67 12.25 -6.60
N PRO A 202 21.89 11.71 -5.39
CA PRO A 202 23.18 11.14 -4.96
C PRO A 202 23.66 10.01 -5.88
#